data_AF-A0A5E4K5M4-F1
#
_entry.id   AF-A0A5E4K5M4-F1
#
_cell.length_a   1.000
_cell.length_b   1.000
_cell.length_c   1.000
_cell.angle_alpha   90.00
_cell.angle_beta   90.00
_cell.angle_gamma   90.00
#
_symmetry.space_group_name_H-M   'P 1'
#
loop_
_entity.id
_entity.type
_entity.pdbx_description
1 polymer ?
#
loop_
_entity_poly.entity_id
_entity_poly.type
_entity_poly.pdbx_seq_one_letter_code
_entity_poly.pdbx_strand_id
1 'polypeptide(L)'
;MKTLDELKRGDYIAFGFNYNGGKPNEIIVSCIEKVWGEEFSVSFGYNGRHLSEFVKKEKVLAIQDNEAGEEKIYGCIGKYCIINQKSVDKILAERF
;
A
#
# COMPACT_ATOMS: atom_id res chain seq x y z
N MET A 1 2.54 1.56 16.95
CA MET A 1 2.67 0.94 15.61
C MET A 1 1.51 -0.01 15.43
N LYS A 2 0.64 0.24 14.45
CA LYS A 2 -0.44 -0.68 14.08
C LYS A 2 0.11 -1.93 13.40
N THR A 3 -0.52 -3.07 13.64
CA THR A 3 -0.28 -4.34 12.94
C THR A 3 -1.34 -4.57 11.86
N LEU A 4 -1.10 -5.51 10.95
CA LEU A 4 -2.02 -5.81 9.85
C LEU A 4 -3.39 -6.32 10.34
N ASP A 5 -3.42 -7.02 11.47
CA ASP A 5 -4.67 -7.57 12.03
C ASP A 5 -5.52 -6.51 12.75
N GLU A 6 -4.92 -5.36 13.10
CA GLU A 6 -5.61 -4.22 13.71
C GLU A 6 -6.19 -3.25 12.67
N LEU A 7 -5.89 -3.46 11.39
CA LEU A 7 -6.33 -2.59 10.31
C LEU A 7 -7.84 -2.70 10.09
N LYS A 8 -8.47 -1.56 9.86
CA LYS A 8 -9.90 -1.42 9.61
C LYS A 8 -10.17 -0.46 8.47
N ARG A 9 -11.45 -0.38 8.09
CA ARG A 9 -11.93 0.62 7.12
C ARG A 9 -11.46 2.02 7.53
N GLY A 10 -10.94 2.79 6.57
CA GLY A 10 -10.41 4.13 6.80
C GLY A 10 -8.91 4.20 7.06
N ASP A 11 -8.27 3.08 7.44
CA ASP A 11 -6.81 3.04 7.50
C ASP A 11 -6.20 2.99 6.10
N TYR A 12 -4.98 3.49 5.96
CA TYR A 12 -4.26 3.53 4.68
C TYR A 12 -3.13 2.50 4.65
N ILE A 13 -3.04 1.77 3.55
CA ILE A 13 -1.99 0.80 3.28
C ILE A 13 -1.25 1.12 2.00
N ALA A 14 0.05 0.83 1.99
CA ALA A 14 0.88 0.85 0.80
C ALA A 14 0.99 -0.56 0.22
N PHE A 15 0.85 -0.71 -1.09
CA PHE A 15 0.96 -1.97 -1.81
C PHE A 15 1.56 -1.78 -3.19
N GLY A 16 2.14 -2.84 -3.74
CA GLY A 16 2.69 -2.84 -5.09
C GLY A 16 1.59 -2.97 -6.14
N PHE A 17 1.66 -2.17 -7.20
CA PHE A 17 0.72 -2.17 -8.32
C PHE A 17 1.44 -2.19 -9.67
N ASN A 18 0.78 -2.77 -10.68
CA ASN A 18 1.15 -2.66 -12.08
C ASN A 18 -0.13 -2.59 -12.90
N TYR A 19 -0.33 -1.46 -13.59
CA TYR A 19 -1.54 -1.22 -14.37
C TYR A 19 -1.78 -2.23 -15.50
N ASN A 20 -0.71 -2.77 -16.08
CA ASN A 20 -0.78 -3.78 -17.14
C ASN A 20 -0.78 -5.22 -16.60
N GLY A 21 -0.84 -5.39 -15.27
CA GLY A 21 -0.68 -6.66 -14.60
C GLY A 21 0.77 -7.15 -14.53
N GLY A 22 0.98 -8.24 -13.80
CA GLY A 22 2.32 -8.83 -13.61
C GLY A 22 3.05 -8.29 -12.39
N LYS A 23 4.37 -8.06 -12.52
CA LYS A 23 5.22 -7.63 -11.40
C LYS A 23 4.94 -6.16 -11.05
N PRO A 24 4.74 -5.83 -9.77
CA PRO A 24 4.59 -4.43 -9.35
C PRO A 24 5.77 -3.57 -9.76
N ASN A 25 5.49 -2.44 -10.41
CA ASN A 25 6.47 -1.42 -10.78
C ASN A 25 6.17 -0.05 -10.14
N GLU A 26 5.05 0.05 -9.41
CA GLU A 26 4.64 1.24 -8.69
C GLU A 26 4.16 0.88 -7.29
N ILE A 27 4.23 1.84 -6.37
CA ILE A 27 3.64 1.72 -5.03
C ILE A 27 2.44 2.65 -4.99
N ILE A 28 1.29 2.08 -4.62
CA ILE A 28 0.05 2.83 -4.39
C ILE A 28 -0.24 2.84 -2.91
N VAL A 29 -0.66 4.00 -2.42
CA VAL A 29 -1.21 4.15 -1.07
C VAL A 29 -2.70 4.42 -1.21
N SER A 30 -3.52 3.62 -0.53
CA SER A 30 -4.96 3.81 -0.56
C SER A 30 -5.63 3.43 0.75
N CYS A 31 -6.82 4.01 0.94
CA CYS A 31 -7.73 3.76 2.04
C CYS A 31 -8.36 2.36 1.90
N ILE A 32 -8.40 1.63 3.00
CA ILE A 32 -9.15 0.38 3.10
C ILE A 32 -10.64 0.72 3.10
N GLU A 33 -11.36 0.19 2.12
CA GLU A 33 -12.83 0.25 2.08
C GLU A 33 -13.45 -0.88 2.89
N LYS A 34 -12.85 -2.07 2.85
CA LYS A 34 -13.34 -3.25 3.59
C LYS A 34 -12.24 -4.25 3.90
N VAL A 35 -12.34 -4.90 5.05
CA VAL A 35 -11.47 -6.01 5.47
C VAL A 35 -12.19 -7.34 5.24
N TRP A 36 -11.51 -8.30 4.62
CA TRP A 36 -12.04 -9.62 4.25
C TRP A 36 -11.06 -10.72 4.70
N GLY A 37 -11.02 -11.02 6.00
CA GLY A 37 -10.10 -12.03 6.54
C GLY A 37 -8.65 -11.68 6.24
N GLU A 38 -8.07 -12.30 5.21
CA GLU A 38 -6.68 -12.14 4.78
C GLU A 38 -6.46 -11.09 3.68
N GLU A 39 -7.51 -10.38 3.27
CA GLU A 39 -7.47 -9.40 2.19
C GLU A 39 -8.08 -8.05 2.61
N PHE A 40 -7.55 -6.98 2.02
CA PHE A 40 -8.10 -5.63 2.09
C PHE A 40 -8.63 -5.23 0.73
N SER A 41 -9.86 -4.74 0.68
CA SER A 41 -10.39 -4.08 -0.51
C SER A 41 -10.06 -2.59 -0.42
N VAL A 42 -9.42 -2.07 -1.46
CA VAL A 42 -9.03 -0.66 -1.60
C VAL A 42 -9.56 -0.11 -2.90
N SER A 43 -9.80 1.19 -2.94
CA SER A 43 -10.19 1.90 -4.15
C SER A 43 -9.36 3.17 -4.32
N PHE A 44 -8.84 3.43 -5.51
CA PHE A 44 -7.94 4.57 -5.76
C PHE A 44 -8.12 5.15 -7.16
N GLY A 45 -7.76 6.43 -7.30
CA GLY A 45 -7.68 7.09 -8.60
C GLY A 45 -6.36 6.75 -9.29
N TYR A 46 -6.42 6.42 -10.58
CA TYR A 46 -5.25 6.16 -11.41
C TYR A 46 -5.50 6.62 -12.85
N ASN A 47 -4.71 7.57 -13.35
CA ASN A 47 -4.82 8.13 -14.70
C ASN A 47 -6.27 8.53 -15.11
N GLY A 48 -6.98 9.22 -14.21
CA GLY A 48 -8.35 9.68 -14.42
C GLY A 48 -9.42 8.58 -14.32
N ARG A 49 -9.03 7.35 -13.96
CA ARG A 49 -9.94 6.22 -13.72
C ARG A 49 -10.02 5.91 -12.24
N HIS A 50 -11.15 5.35 -11.82
CA HIS A 50 -11.31 4.78 -10.48
C HIS A 50 -11.08 3.27 -10.58
N LEU A 51 -10.13 2.76 -9.80
CA LEU A 51 -9.79 1.34 -9.75
C LEU A 51 -10.05 0.79 -8.35
N SER A 52 -10.28 -0.52 -8.27
CA SER A 52 -10.39 -1.25 -7.01
C SER A 52 -9.52 -2.49 -7.05
N GLU A 53 -8.90 -2.81 -5.92
CA GLU A 53 -8.00 -3.95 -5.78
C GLU A 53 -8.25 -4.71 -4.48
N PHE A 54 -7.97 -6.01 -4.51
CA PHE A 54 -7.89 -6.85 -3.32
C PHE A 54 -6.43 -7.12 -2.98
N VAL A 55 -5.99 -6.55 -1.86
CA VAL A 55 -4.61 -6.63 -1.39
C VAL A 55 -4.53 -7.66 -0.26
N LYS A 56 -3.85 -8.78 -0.51
CA LYS A 56 -3.55 -9.75 0.54
C LYS A 56 -2.68 -9.11 1.62
N LYS A 57 -2.92 -9.42 2.89
CA LYS A 57 -2.12 -8.95 4.03
C LYS A 57 -0.61 -9.15 3.81
N GLU A 58 -0.21 -10.31 3.32
CA GLU A 58 1.19 -10.64 3.00
C GLU A 58 1.83 -9.77 1.89
N LYS A 59 1.02 -9.05 1.11
CA LYS A 59 1.46 -8.14 0.04
C LYS A 59 1.46 -6.68 0.48
N VAL A 60 1.01 -6.36 1.70
CA VAL A 60 1.10 -5.01 2.23
C VAL A 60 2.56 -4.64 2.49
N LEU A 61 2.97 -3.51 1.95
CA LEU A 61 4.34 -3.00 2.04
C LEU A 61 4.53 -2.13 3.28
N ALA A 62 3.52 -1.33 3.61
CA ALA A 62 3.54 -0.43 4.76
C ALA A 62 2.13 -0.03 5.20
N ILE A 63 2.02 0.47 6.43
CA ILE A 63 0.80 1.06 6.99
C ILE A 63 1.05 2.55 7.23
N GLN A 64 0.11 3.41 6.87
CA GLN A 64 0.22 4.83 7.23
C GLN A 64 0.01 5.03 8.73
N ASP A 65 0.98 5.66 9.37
CA ASP A 65 0.96 6.00 10.80
C ASP A 65 1.69 7.34 10.96
N ASN A 66 0.92 8.43 11.03
CA ASN A 66 1.48 9.79 11.09
C ASN A 66 2.14 10.14 12.43
N GLU A 67 1.92 9.32 13.46
CA GLU A 67 2.50 9.52 14.80
C GLU A 67 3.81 8.76 14.96
N ALA A 68 3.86 7.50 14.49
CA ALA A 68 5.01 6.60 14.73
C ALA A 68 5.77 6.17 13.46
N GLY A 69 5.27 6.49 12.26
CA GLY A 69 5.89 6.12 10.99
C GLY A 69 7.04 7.03 10.56
N GLU A 70 7.66 6.68 9.44
CA GLU A 70 8.75 7.44 8.82
C GLU A 70 8.35 7.89 7.40
N GLU A 71 8.87 9.03 6.93
CA GLU A 71 8.61 9.55 5.57
C GLU A 71 9.50 8.83 4.53
N LYS A 72 9.24 7.55 4.30
CA LYS A 72 10.14 6.69 3.49
C LYS A 72 9.58 6.20 2.15
N ILE A 73 8.31 6.44 1.84
CA ILE A 73 7.72 6.01 0.56
C ILE A 73 7.73 7.17 -0.42
N TYR A 74 8.70 7.16 -1.35
CA TYR A 74 8.88 8.22 -2.33
C TYR A 74 7.65 8.41 -3.22
N GLY A 75 7.14 9.65 -3.28
CA GLY A 75 5.94 10.00 -4.04
C GLY A 75 4.61 9.78 -3.29
N CYS A 76 4.64 9.38 -2.02
CA CYS A 76 3.46 9.25 -1.17
C CYS A 76 3.54 10.23 0.01
N ILE A 77 2.45 10.97 0.27
CA ILE A 77 2.40 11.97 1.36
C ILE A 77 2.02 11.28 2.66
N GLY A 78 2.82 11.52 3.71
CA GLY A 78 2.57 11.05 5.07
C GLY A 78 3.70 10.18 5.60
N LYS A 79 3.51 9.66 6.81
CA LYS A 79 4.47 8.77 7.46
C LYS A 79 3.97 7.35 7.48
N TYR A 80 4.89 6.40 7.31
CA TYR A 80 4.56 5.00 7.11
C TYR A 80 5.44 4.09 7.97
N CYS A 81 4.82 3.08 8.56
CA CYS A 81 5.52 1.95 9.15
C CYS A 81 5.75 0.91 8.05
N ILE A 82 6.98 0.80 7.57
CA ILE A 82 7.34 -0.16 6.51
C ILE A 82 7.42 -1.57 7.09
N ILE A 83 6.62 -2.47 6.54
CA ILE A 83 6.54 -3.88 6.93
C ILE A 83 7.53 -4.70 6.09
N ASN A 84 7.70 -4.35 4.82
CA ASN A 84 8.52 -5.11 3.88
C ASN A 84 9.44 -4.20 3.05
N GLN A 85 10.53 -3.73 3.68
CA GLN A 85 11.50 -2.83 3.06
C GLN A 85 12.08 -3.40 1.76
N LYS A 86 12.43 -4.69 1.75
CA LYS A 86 13.00 -5.36 0.57
C LYS A 86 12.10 -5.27 -0.67
N SER A 87 10.78 -5.38 -0.47
CA SER A 87 9.82 -5.30 -1.57
C SER A 87 9.62 -3.87 -2.03
N VAL A 88 9.63 -2.90 -1.11
CA VAL A 88 9.63 -1.47 -1.44
C VAL A 88 10.86 -1.12 -2.29
N ASP A 89 12.06 -1.46 -1.82
CA ASP A 89 13.32 -1.16 -2.52
C ASP A 89 13.34 -1.76 -3.91
N LYS A 90 12.85 -3.00 -4.05
CA LYS A 90 12.76 -3.68 -5.34
C LYS A 90 11.86 -2.93 -6.33
N ILE A 91 10.67 -2.52 -5.90
CA ILE A 91 9.71 -1.81 -6.76
C ILE A 91 10.28 -0.44 -7.17
N LEU A 92 10.91 0.27 -6.22
CA LEU A 92 11.49 1.58 -6.49
C LEU A 92 12.72 1.50 -7.41
N ALA A 93 13.51 0.42 -7.33
CA ALA A 93 14.65 0.20 -8.22
C ALA A 93 14.22 -0.12 -9.67
N GLU A 94 13.09 -0.79 -9.88
CA GLU A 94 12.55 -1.11 -11.21
C GLU A 94 11.87 0.09 -11.90
N ARG A 95 11.77 1.24 -11.23
CA ARG A 95 11.16 2.47 -11.76
C ARG A 95 12.11 3.29 -12.67
N PHE A 96 13.39 2.92 -12.71
CA PHE A 96 14.46 3.54 -13.52
C PHE A 96 15.12 2.53 -14.44
#